data_AF-A0A7K1YQP3-F1
#
_entry.id   AF-A0A7K1YQP3-F1
#
_cell.length_a   1.000
_cell.length_b   1.000
_cell.length_c   1.000
_cell.angle_alpha   90.00
_cell.angle_beta   90.00
_cell.angle_gamma   90.00
#
_symmetry.space_group_name_H-M   'P 1'
#
loop_
_entity.id
_entity.type
_entity.pdbx_description
1 polymer ?
#
loop_
_entity_poly.entity_id
_entity_poly.type
_entity_poly.pdbx_seq_one_letter_code
_entity_poly.pdbx_strand_id
1 'polypeptide(L)'
;VEEAECIAACTEAPCLQVNYRYRARVTADDFDRLVADLRAGRLDIPRHGALSRVRQSIPAERLAGVVPPEQAREAPVWLSRNGVAS
;
A
#
# COMPACT_ATOMS: atom_id res chain seq x y z
N VAL A 1 0.32 19.73 5.44
CA VAL A 1 -0.95 18.99 5.63
C VAL A 1 -1.75 19.26 4.39
N GLU A 2 -2.34 18.24 3.81
CA GLU A 2 -3.13 18.34 2.59
C GLU A 2 -4.48 17.69 2.83
N GLU A 3 -5.52 18.23 2.18
CA GLU A 3 -6.81 17.58 2.14
C GLU A 3 -6.76 16.46 1.10
N ALA A 4 -7.30 15.31 1.46
CA ALA A 4 -7.39 14.16 0.59
C ALA A 4 -8.87 13.80 0.39
N GLU A 5 -9.20 13.38 -0.82
CA GLU A 5 -10.45 12.71 -1.13
C GLU A 5 -10.58 11.40 -0.34
N CYS A 6 -11.74 10.75 -0.44
CA CYS A 6 -12.04 9.50 0.26
C CYS A 6 -10.93 8.43 0.10
N ILE A 7 -10.37 7.98 1.23
CA ILE A 7 -9.37 6.89 1.32
C ILE A 7 -10.00 5.53 1.66
N ALA A 8 -11.30 5.37 1.38
CA ALA A 8 -12.08 4.13 1.56
C ALA A 8 -12.14 3.59 3.00
N ALA A 9 -12.06 4.46 4.00
CA ALA A 9 -12.16 4.08 5.42
C ALA A 9 -13.36 4.69 6.14
N CYS A 10 -14.47 4.80 5.42
CA CYS A 10 -15.67 5.55 5.84
C CYS A 10 -16.29 5.06 7.15
N THR A 11 -16.20 3.76 7.46
CA THR A 11 -16.73 3.16 8.70
C THR A 11 -15.90 3.49 9.95
N GLU A 12 -14.73 4.08 9.75
CA GLU A 12 -13.75 4.43 10.78
C GLU A 12 -13.41 5.92 10.79
N ALA A 13 -14.21 6.74 10.11
CA ALA A 13 -14.04 8.18 10.10
C ALA A 13 -14.17 8.79 11.52
N PRO A 14 -13.53 9.94 11.80
CA PRO A 14 -12.56 10.65 10.94
C PRO A 14 -11.23 9.89 10.82
N CYS A 15 -10.61 9.94 9.64
CA CYS A 15 -9.39 9.20 9.36
C CYS A 15 -8.36 10.05 8.61
N LEU A 16 -7.08 9.69 8.74
CA LEU A 16 -5.97 10.35 8.05
C LEU A 16 -4.85 9.36 7.74
N GLN A 17 -3.89 9.81 6.93
CA GLN A 17 -2.70 9.04 6.62
C GLN A 17 -1.43 9.90 6.73
N VAL A 18 -0.35 9.30 7.25
CA VAL A 18 1.00 9.88 7.23
C VAL A 18 1.93 8.88 6.54
N ASN A 19 2.44 9.21 5.35
CA ASN A 19 3.37 8.37 4.57
C ASN A 19 2.92 6.90 4.50
N TYR A 20 1.71 6.65 3.97
CA TYR A 20 1.11 5.31 3.88
C TYR A 20 0.72 4.66 5.22
N ARG A 21 0.86 5.35 6.36
CA ARG A 21 0.40 4.89 7.68
C ARG A 21 -0.96 5.46 8.01
N TYR A 22 -1.95 4.58 8.00
CA TYR A 22 -3.35 4.91 8.24
C TYR A 22 -3.65 5.04 9.74
N ARG A 23 -4.52 5.99 10.09
CA ARG A 23 -5.06 6.22 11.43
C ARG A 23 -6.58 6.40 11.32
N ALA A 24 -7.31 5.66 12.14
CA ALA A 24 -8.77 5.64 12.21
C ALA A 24 -9.29 6.37 13.46
N ARG A 25 -10.55 6.81 13.43
CA ARG A 25 -11.31 7.38 14.57
C ARG A 25 -10.54 8.48 15.30
N VAL A 26 -9.89 9.35 14.54
CA VAL A 26 -8.97 10.37 15.05
C VAL A 26 -9.74 11.55 15.63
N THR A 27 -9.45 11.93 16.87
CA THR A 27 -9.95 13.18 17.48
C THR A 27 -9.02 14.36 17.19
N ALA A 28 -9.46 15.60 17.46
CA ALA A 28 -8.61 16.78 17.32
C ALA A 28 -7.34 16.69 18.21
N ASP A 29 -7.50 16.28 19.47
CA ASP A 29 -6.37 16.09 20.40
C ASP A 29 -5.40 15.00 19.92
N ASP A 30 -5.91 13.93 19.29
CA ASP A 30 -5.06 12.91 18.65
C ASP A 30 -4.22 13.50 17.52
N PHE A 31 -4.83 14.35 16.69
CA PHE A 31 -4.16 15.02 15.59
C PHE A 31 -3.05 15.95 16.08
N ASP A 32 -3.33 16.80 17.07
CA ASP A 32 -2.35 17.74 17.61
C ASP A 32 -1.16 17.01 18.24
N ARG A 33 -1.43 15.94 19.01
CA ARG A 33 -0.37 15.09 19.57
C ARG A 33 0.46 14.43 18.48
N LEU A 34 -0.19 13.87 17.45
CA LEU A 34 0.49 13.26 16.30
C LEU A 34 1.44 14.26 15.62
N VAL A 35 0.99 15.48 15.36
CA VAL A 35 1.82 16.52 14.73
C VAL A 35 2.99 16.89 15.63
N ALA A 36 2.76 17.06 16.94
CA ALA A 36 3.82 17.37 17.89
C ALA A 36 4.87 16.25 17.97
N ASP A 37 4.44 14.99 18.00
CA ASP A 37 5.33 13.83 18.04
C ASP A 37 6.15 13.66 16.76
N LEU A 38 5.54 13.90 15.59
CA LEU A 38 6.25 13.91 14.31
C LEU A 38 7.33 15.00 14.26
N ARG A 39 7.00 16.22 14.68
CA ARG A 39 7.96 17.34 14.73
C ARG A 39 9.11 17.06 15.68
N ALA A 40 8.84 16.40 16.80
CA ALA A 40 9.85 16.01 17.77
C ALA A 40 10.63 14.74 17.40
N GLY A 41 10.31 14.09 16.27
CA GLY A 41 10.96 12.84 15.85
C GLY A 41 10.67 11.65 16.77
N ARG A 42 9.56 11.68 17.53
CA ARG A 42 9.19 10.62 18.49
C ARG A 42 8.52 9.42 17.83
N LEU A 43 8.08 9.55 16.58
CA LEU A 43 7.41 8.49 15.83
C LEU A 43 8.31 7.92 14.75
N ASP A 44 8.37 6.60 14.71
CA ASP A 44 9.04 5.83 13.68
C ASP A 44 8.13 5.68 12.43
N ILE A 45 7.93 6.80 11.72
CA ILE A 45 7.23 6.84 10.43
C ILE A 45 8.27 6.99 9.32
N PRO A 46 8.35 6.03 8.37
CA PRO A 46 9.24 6.12 7.22
C PRO A 46 9.01 7.37 6.38
N ARG A 47 10.03 7.77 5.60
CA ARG A 47 9.88 8.84 4.61
C ARG A 47 8.80 8.51 3.59
N HIS A 48 8.21 9.54 3.00
CA HIS A 48 7.23 9.41 1.94
C HIS A 48 7.77 8.52 0.80
N GLY A 49 6.92 7.64 0.28
CA GLY A 49 7.28 6.63 -0.74
C GLY A 49 7.70 5.26 -0.20
N ALA A 50 7.97 5.11 1.10
CA ALA A 50 8.32 3.80 1.69
C ALA A 50 7.07 2.97 2.00
N LEU A 51 6.66 2.11 1.06
CA LEU A 51 5.46 1.25 1.18
C LEU A 51 5.65 0.07 2.14
N SER A 52 6.83 -0.55 2.13
CA SER A 52 7.17 -1.70 2.99
C SER A 52 8.42 -1.42 3.80
N ARG A 53 8.44 -1.91 5.04
CA ARG A 53 9.66 -1.96 5.88
C ARG A 53 10.40 -3.29 5.76
N VAL A 54 9.73 -4.28 5.16
CA VAL A 54 10.26 -5.62 4.97
C VAL A 54 10.73 -5.72 3.54
N ARG A 55 12.02 -6.00 3.36
CA ARG A 55 12.55 -6.38 2.06
C ARG A 55 12.01 -7.76 1.72
N GLN A 56 11.19 -7.84 0.68
CA GLN A 56 10.72 -9.13 0.19
C GLN A 56 11.90 -9.92 -0.40
N SER A 57 11.99 -11.19 -0.03
CA SER A 57 12.90 -12.15 -0.61
C SER A 57 12.08 -13.38 -0.96
N ILE A 58 12.02 -13.70 -2.25
CA ILE A 58 11.30 -14.88 -2.75
C ILE A 58 12.39 -15.85 -3.22
N PRO A 59 12.54 -17.02 -2.57
CA PRO A 59 13.53 -17.98 -3.00
C PRO A 59 13.13 -18.55 -4.38
N ALA A 60 14.12 -19.02 -5.13
CA ALA A 60 13.97 -19.33 -6.57
C ALA A 60 12.82 -20.33 -6.83
N GLU A 61 12.66 -21.31 -5.95
CA GLU A 61 11.63 -22.35 -6.02
C GLU A 61 10.20 -21.84 -5.74
N ARG A 62 10.05 -20.61 -5.25
CA ARG A 62 8.75 -19.96 -4.99
C ARG A 62 8.48 -18.76 -5.89
N LEU A 63 9.36 -18.48 -6.86
CA LEU A 63 9.09 -17.46 -7.87
C LEU A 63 7.86 -17.88 -8.68
N ALA A 64 6.84 -17.02 -8.75
CA ALA A 64 5.88 -17.10 -9.84
C ALA A 64 6.69 -16.95 -11.13
N GLY A 65 6.55 -17.85 -12.10
CA GLY A 65 7.40 -18.01 -13.29
C GLY A 65 7.45 -16.81 -14.25
N VAL A 66 7.84 -15.65 -13.71
CA VAL A 66 8.09 -14.39 -14.38
C VAL A 66 9.37 -14.59 -15.17
N VAL A 67 9.19 -14.70 -16.48
CA VAL A 67 10.29 -14.66 -17.44
C VAL A 67 10.46 -13.21 -17.92
N PRO A 68 11.65 -12.83 -18.40
CA PRO A 68 11.85 -11.54 -19.06
C PRO A 68 10.82 -11.29 -20.17
N PRO A 69 10.38 -10.03 -20.40
CA PRO A 69 9.32 -9.73 -21.36
C PRO A 69 9.58 -10.29 -22.77
N GLU A 70 10.83 -10.34 -23.21
CA GLU A 70 11.25 -10.90 -24.50
C GLU A 70 11.08 -12.43 -24.62
N GLN A 71 10.95 -13.11 -23.48
CA GLN A 71 10.72 -14.56 -23.35
C GLN A 71 9.24 -14.88 -23.09
N ALA A 72 8.43 -13.90 -22.65
CA ALA A 72 6.99 -14.04 -22.42
C ALA A 72 6.20 -14.04 -23.74
N ARG A 73 6.48 -15.02 -24.62
CA ARG A 73 5.92 -15.12 -25.98
C ARG A 73 4.60 -15.89 -26.05
N GLU A 74 4.22 -16.54 -24.96
CA GLU A 74 3.03 -17.39 -24.91
C GLU A 74 1.89 -16.67 -24.22
N ALA A 75 0.67 -16.85 -24.75
CA ALA A 75 -0.52 -16.34 -24.11
C ALA A 75 -0.75 -17.09 -22.78
N PRO A 76 -1.15 -16.41 -21.68
CA PRO A 76 -1.48 -17.09 -20.44
C PRO A 76 -2.61 -18.11 -20.65
N VAL A 77 -2.45 -19.33 -20.13
CA VAL A 77 -3.40 -20.44 -20.33
C VAL A 77 -4.83 -20.14 -19.87
N TRP A 78 -5.00 -19.19 -18.93
CA TRP A 78 -6.31 -18.76 -18.44
C TRP A 78 -7.02 -17.83 -19.44
N LEU A 79 -6.31 -17.18 -20.36
CA LEU A 79 -6.89 -16.27 -21.34
C LEU A 79 -7.80 -17.04 -22.31
N SER A 80 -7.38 -18.23 -22.75
CA SER A 80 -8.17 -19.11 -23.61
C SER A 80 -9.43 -19.62 -22.91
N ARG A 81 -9.41 -19.81 -21.58
CA ARG A 81 -10.57 -20.28 -20.81
C ARG A 81 -11.74 -19.29 -20.84
N ASN A 82 -11.46 -17.99 -20.99
CA ASN A 82 -12.48 -16.95 -21.04
C ASN A 82 -13.00 -16.69 -22.46
N GLY A 83 -12.37 -17.26 -23.49
CA GLY A 83 -12.74 -17.08 -24.90
C GLY A 83 -13.69 -18.15 -25.46
N VAL A 84 -14.01 -19.20 -24.70
CA VAL A 84 -14.89 -20.30 -25.13
C VAL A 84 -16.38 -20.07 -24.81
N ALA A 85 -16.72 -18.88 -24.29
CA ALA A 85 -18.11 -18.45 -24.19
C ALA A 85 -18.55 -17.80 -25.52
N SER A 86 -19.00 -18.62 -26.46
CA SER A 86 -19.80 -18.21 -27.63
C SER A 86 -20.76 -19.33 -28.00
#